data_AF-A0A8J6NZV6-F1
#
_entry.id   AF-A0A8J6NZV6-F1
#
_cell.length_a   1.000
_cell.length_b   1.000
_cell.length_c   1.000
_cell.angle_alpha   90.00
_cell.angle_beta   90.00
_cell.angle_gamma   90.00
#
_symmetry.space_group_name_H-M   'P 1'
#
loop_
_entity.id
_entity.type
_entity.pdbx_description
1 polymer ?
#
loop_
_entity_poly.entity_id
_entity_poly.type
_entity_poly.pdbx_seq_one_letter_code
_entity_poly.pdbx_strand_id
1 'polypeptide(L)'
;MSKKMRNHLKGSRAYLSGPMDFVASRAKEKKFGWRNRIGEFLKSYGVIVFDPWNKPNIKGLHEYGKEDEHTIKIRENWTFTQDKKGIEARGECAAAFWETLHIDLRMVDVSDFIIAYCPTNIYSVGTVHEIALARQQHKPVLFVSPPVKFPALEKL
;
A
#
# COMPACT_ATOMS: atom_id res chain seq x y z
N MET A 1 36.12 16.09 -18.70
CA MET A 1 35.56 15.15 -17.70
C MET A 1 34.04 15.27 -17.70
N SER A 2 33.31 14.20 -18.02
CA SER A 2 31.84 14.18 -17.94
C SER A 2 31.40 14.34 -16.48
N LYS A 3 30.53 15.31 -16.21
CA LYS A 3 29.94 15.54 -14.88
C LYS A 3 29.12 14.30 -14.53
N LYS A 4 29.66 13.43 -13.66
CA LYS A 4 28.98 12.21 -13.21
C LYS A 4 27.61 12.60 -12.67
N MET A 5 26.54 12.27 -13.40
CA MET A 5 25.18 12.59 -12.99
C MET A 5 24.93 11.98 -11.61
N ARG A 6 24.54 12.81 -10.66
CA ARG A 6 24.25 12.39 -9.30
C ARG A 6 22.93 11.61 -9.32
N ASN A 7 22.97 10.34 -8.95
CA ASN A 7 21.77 9.56 -8.75
C ASN A 7 21.15 9.92 -7.39
N HIS A 8 20.15 10.80 -7.42
CA HIS A 8 19.44 11.28 -6.22
C HIS A 8 18.59 10.19 -5.54
N LEU A 9 18.28 9.10 -6.23
CA LEU A 9 17.46 8.01 -5.71
C LEU A 9 18.29 6.96 -4.94
N LYS A 10 19.61 6.93 -5.13
CA LYS A 10 20.45 5.91 -4.50
C LYS A 10 20.35 5.99 -2.97
N GLY A 11 19.97 4.88 -2.33
CA GLY A 11 19.82 4.76 -0.88
C GLY A 11 18.49 5.28 -0.34
N SER A 12 17.63 5.89 -1.17
CA SER A 12 16.29 6.30 -0.76
C SER A 12 15.37 5.09 -0.59
N ARG A 13 14.31 5.27 0.21
CA ARG A 13 13.30 4.27 0.54
C ARG A 13 11.96 4.65 -0.11
N ALA A 14 11.39 3.74 -0.88
CA ALA A 14 10.12 3.95 -1.58
C ALA A 14 9.06 2.97 -1.10
N TYR A 15 7.89 3.47 -0.71
CA TYR A 15 6.72 2.64 -0.46
C TYR A 15 5.80 2.57 -1.68
N LEU A 16 5.36 1.37 -2.04
CA LEU A 16 4.46 1.12 -3.18
C LEU A 16 3.01 0.93 -2.71
N SER A 17 2.32 2.06 -2.56
CA SER A 17 0.93 2.16 -2.13
C SER A 17 -0.03 1.88 -3.30
N GLY A 18 -1.13 1.19 -3.03
CA GLY A 18 -2.15 0.87 -4.04
C GLY A 18 -3.02 -0.34 -3.62
N PRO A 19 -4.07 -0.66 -4.39
CA PRO A 19 -4.96 -1.76 -4.05
C PRO A 19 -4.23 -3.10 -4.00
N MET A 20 -4.65 -3.93 -3.04
CA MET A 20 -4.29 -5.35 -2.91
C MET A 20 -5.54 -6.23 -2.91
N ASP A 21 -6.65 -5.71 -2.36
CA ASP A 21 -7.98 -6.31 -2.40
C ASP A 21 -8.83 -5.71 -3.51
N PHE A 22 -9.94 -6.39 -3.85
CA PHE A 22 -10.86 -6.02 -4.94
C PHE A 22 -10.23 -5.94 -6.34
N VAL A 23 -8.99 -6.40 -6.48
CA VAL A 23 -8.32 -6.63 -7.76
C VAL A 23 -8.85 -7.91 -8.41
N ALA A 24 -8.74 -8.01 -9.74
CA ALA A 24 -9.25 -9.18 -10.48
C ALA A 24 -8.64 -10.51 -10.01
N SER A 25 -7.39 -10.51 -9.56
CA SER A 25 -6.77 -11.67 -8.91
C SER A 25 -5.58 -11.24 -8.05
N ARG A 26 -5.67 -11.47 -6.74
CA ARG A 26 -4.57 -11.20 -5.79
C ARG A 26 -3.30 -11.95 -6.18
N ALA A 27 -3.42 -13.22 -6.56
CA ALA A 27 -2.29 -14.05 -6.96
C ALA A 27 -1.60 -13.52 -8.23
N LYS A 28 -2.37 -13.11 -9.24
CA LYS A 28 -1.80 -12.49 -10.45
C LYS A 28 -1.18 -11.14 -10.14
N GLU A 29 -1.82 -10.31 -9.33
CA GLU A 29 -1.29 -9.00 -8.96
C GLU A 29 0.01 -9.10 -8.14
N LYS A 30 0.09 -10.04 -7.20
CA LYS A 30 1.31 -10.31 -6.44
C LYS A 30 2.47 -10.78 -7.35
N LYS A 31 2.18 -11.60 -8.36
CA LYS A 31 3.21 -12.20 -9.23
C LYS A 31 3.58 -11.33 -10.45
N PHE A 32 2.62 -10.62 -11.02
CA PHE A 32 2.77 -9.93 -12.31
C PHE A 32 2.29 -8.47 -12.28
N GLY A 33 1.87 -7.97 -11.12
CA GLY A 33 1.35 -6.63 -10.95
C GLY A 33 2.40 -5.54 -11.14
N TRP A 34 1.93 -4.30 -11.15
CA TRP A 34 2.75 -3.11 -11.43
C TRP A 34 3.90 -2.94 -10.42
N ARG A 35 3.71 -3.39 -9.18
CA ARG A 35 4.70 -3.28 -8.10
C ARG A 35 6.01 -4.01 -8.43
N ASN A 36 5.95 -5.14 -9.13
CA ASN A 36 7.16 -5.87 -9.53
C ASN A 36 7.96 -5.07 -10.55
N ARG A 37 7.29 -4.56 -11.60
CA ARG A 37 7.93 -3.76 -12.65
C ARG A 37 8.55 -2.47 -12.12
N ILE A 38 7.78 -1.71 -11.33
CA ILE A 38 8.27 -0.47 -10.71
C ILE A 38 9.33 -0.76 -9.66
N GLY A 39 9.17 -1.82 -8.87
CA GLY A 39 10.14 -2.25 -7.87
C GLY A 39 11.48 -2.60 -8.48
N GLU A 40 11.51 -3.38 -9.57
CA GLU A 40 12.73 -3.72 -10.31
C GLU A 40 13.40 -2.47 -10.88
N PHE A 41 12.62 -1.58 -11.50
CA PHE A 41 13.11 -0.30 -12.00
C PHE A 41 13.77 0.51 -10.87
N LEU A 42 13.09 0.75 -9.75
CA LEU A 42 13.63 1.51 -8.61
C LEU A 42 14.88 0.86 -8.01
N LYS A 43 14.87 -0.47 -7.85
CA LYS A 43 16.03 -1.23 -7.36
C LYS A 43 17.25 -1.05 -8.26
N SER A 44 17.07 -0.97 -9.58
CA SER A 44 18.17 -0.71 -10.53
C SER A 44 18.83 0.66 -10.30
N TYR A 45 18.13 1.62 -9.69
CA TYR A 45 18.67 2.91 -9.26
C TYR A 45 19.18 2.91 -7.80
N GLY A 46 19.20 1.76 -7.12
CA GLY A 46 19.67 1.63 -5.75
C GLY A 46 18.67 2.12 -4.70
N VAL A 47 17.38 2.14 -5.02
CA VAL A 47 16.29 2.42 -4.06
C VAL A 47 15.97 1.17 -3.26
N ILE A 48 15.71 1.34 -1.97
CA ILE A 48 15.14 0.32 -1.08
C ILE A 48 13.63 0.35 -1.25
N VAL A 49 13.05 -0.73 -1.77
CA VAL A 49 11.62 -0.81 -2.09
C VAL A 49 10.86 -1.54 -0.99
N PHE A 50 9.85 -0.88 -0.43
CA PHE A 50 8.85 -1.47 0.47
C PHE A 50 7.57 -1.78 -0.32
N ASP A 51 7.24 -3.06 -0.39
CA ASP A 51 6.07 -3.61 -1.09
C ASP A 51 5.20 -4.35 -0.06
N PRO A 52 3.90 -3.98 0.11
CA PRO A 52 3.02 -4.61 1.09
C PRO A 52 2.74 -6.09 0.81
N TRP A 53 2.99 -6.60 -0.42
CA TRP A 53 2.95 -8.05 -0.68
C TRP A 53 4.14 -8.82 -0.11
N ASN A 54 5.24 -8.12 0.16
CA ASN A 54 6.56 -8.65 0.50
C ASN A 54 7.13 -7.89 1.70
N LYS A 55 6.45 -8.02 2.84
CA LYS A 55 6.79 -7.30 4.08
C LYS A 55 8.15 -7.74 4.64
N PRO A 56 8.98 -6.81 5.12
CA PRO A 56 10.26 -7.15 5.75
C PRO A 56 10.03 -7.94 7.04
N ASN A 57 10.98 -8.83 7.39
CA ASN A 57 10.95 -9.48 8.70
C ASN A 57 11.26 -8.46 9.80
N ILE A 58 10.48 -8.46 10.86
CA ILE A 58 10.70 -7.59 12.02
C ILE A 58 11.61 -8.29 13.01
N LYS A 59 12.72 -7.64 13.38
CA LYS A 59 13.66 -8.19 14.35
C LYS A 59 12.97 -8.32 15.71
N GLY A 60 12.91 -9.53 16.26
CA GLY A 60 12.32 -9.81 17.57
C GLY A 60 10.80 -10.04 17.56
N LEU A 61 10.15 -9.96 16.40
CA LEU A 61 8.73 -10.25 16.23
C LEU A 61 8.56 -11.15 15.01
N HIS A 62 8.53 -12.46 15.24
CA HIS A 62 8.30 -13.43 14.18
C HIS A 62 6.86 -13.30 13.67
N GLU A 63 6.69 -13.28 12.35
CA GLU A 63 5.40 -13.29 11.64
C GLU A 63 4.47 -12.07 11.84
N TYR A 64 4.86 -11.09 12.66
CA TYR A 64 4.08 -9.88 12.91
C TYR A 64 3.67 -9.15 11.62
N GLY A 65 2.36 -8.96 11.47
CA GLY A 65 1.75 -8.23 10.35
C GLY A 65 1.85 -8.93 8.98
N LYS A 66 2.27 -10.20 8.93
CA LYS A 66 2.09 -11.05 7.75
C LYS A 66 0.64 -11.49 7.69
N GLU A 67 -0.01 -11.33 6.55
CA GLU A 67 -1.31 -11.97 6.31
C GLU A 67 -1.09 -13.48 6.20
N ASP A 68 -1.67 -14.24 7.12
CA ASP A 68 -1.64 -15.70 7.16
C ASP A 68 -3.04 -16.30 6.90
N GLU A 69 -3.13 -17.64 6.92
CA GLU A 69 -4.41 -18.34 6.76
C GLU A 69 -5.44 -17.98 7.83
N HIS A 70 -4.99 -17.58 9.02
CA HIS A 70 -5.89 -17.21 10.11
C HIS A 70 -6.54 -15.84 9.86
N THR A 71 -5.77 -14.86 9.37
CA THR A 71 -6.29 -13.54 9.02
C THR A 71 -7.28 -13.62 7.85
N ILE A 72 -7.06 -14.55 6.91
CA ILE A 72 -7.97 -14.79 5.77
C ILE A 72 -9.34 -15.29 6.26
N LYS A 73 -9.37 -16.26 7.19
CA LYS A 73 -10.64 -16.81 7.72
C LYS A 73 -11.45 -15.78 8.49
N ILE A 74 -10.80 -14.88 9.22
CA ILE A 74 -11.49 -13.80 9.93
C ILE A 74 -12.19 -12.85 8.95
N ARG A 75 -11.63 -12.59 7.76
CA ARG A 75 -12.29 -11.78 6.73
C ARG A 75 -13.59 -12.40 6.22
N GLU A 76 -13.72 -13.72 6.23
CA GLU A 76 -14.95 -14.41 5.80
C GLU A 76 -16.14 -14.10 6.72
N ASN A 77 -15.86 -13.74 7.97
CA ASN A 77 -16.89 -13.32 8.93
C ASN A 77 -17.30 -11.84 8.77
N TRP A 78 -16.62 -11.07 7.91
CA TRP A 78 -16.95 -9.66 7.69
C TRP A 78 -18.34 -9.49 7.07
N THR A 79 -19.14 -8.58 7.64
CA THR A 79 -20.49 -8.27 7.16
C THR A 79 -20.84 -6.79 7.30
N PHE A 80 -21.71 -6.30 6.41
CA PHE A 80 -22.27 -4.95 6.44
C PHE A 80 -23.53 -4.82 7.30
N THR A 81 -24.02 -5.92 7.91
CA THR A 81 -25.21 -5.88 8.76
C THR A 81 -24.99 -4.99 9.98
N GLN A 82 -26.04 -4.25 10.36
CA GLN A 82 -26.00 -3.29 11.47
C GLN A 82 -26.47 -3.90 12.79
N ASP A 83 -26.69 -5.21 12.82
CA ASP A 83 -27.05 -5.94 14.02
C ASP A 83 -25.83 -6.13 14.94
N LYS A 84 -26.09 -6.53 16.19
CA LYS A 84 -25.05 -6.75 17.20
C LYS A 84 -23.94 -7.69 16.68
N LYS A 85 -24.32 -8.78 16.01
CA LYS A 85 -23.38 -9.75 15.44
C LYS A 85 -22.50 -9.13 14.35
N GLY A 86 -23.07 -8.32 13.46
CA GLY A 86 -22.28 -7.64 12.43
C GLY A 86 -21.32 -6.61 13.00
N ILE A 87 -21.70 -5.89 14.07
CA ILE A 87 -20.81 -4.97 14.77
C ILE A 87 -19.64 -5.72 15.43
N GLU A 88 -19.93 -6.81 16.15
CA GLU A 88 -18.93 -7.66 16.79
C GLU A 88 -17.94 -8.25 15.76
N ALA A 89 -18.45 -8.82 14.67
CA ALA A 89 -17.62 -9.39 13.61
C ALA A 89 -16.68 -8.36 12.97
N ARG A 90 -17.15 -7.13 12.73
CA ARG A 90 -16.29 -6.03 12.23
C ARG A 90 -15.24 -5.62 13.26
N GLY A 91 -15.59 -5.59 14.54
CA GLY A 91 -14.66 -5.29 15.64
C GLY A 91 -13.54 -6.33 15.73
N GLU A 92 -13.89 -7.61 15.68
CA GLU A 92 -12.92 -8.72 15.67
C GLU A 92 -12.01 -8.67 14.45
N CYS A 93 -12.58 -8.44 13.26
CA CYS A 93 -11.80 -8.22 12.04
C CYS A 93 -10.81 -7.06 12.22
N ALA A 94 -11.28 -5.90 12.66
CA ALA A 94 -10.43 -4.72 12.84
C ALA A 94 -9.28 -4.98 13.84
N ALA A 95 -9.58 -5.67 14.95
CA ALA A 95 -8.57 -6.04 15.95
C ALA A 95 -7.51 -6.99 15.37
N ALA A 96 -7.93 -8.02 14.64
CA ALA A 96 -7.03 -9.01 14.03
C ALA A 96 -6.15 -8.41 12.93
N PHE A 97 -6.65 -7.43 12.18
CA PHE A 97 -5.90 -6.78 11.10
C PHE A 97 -4.94 -5.67 11.57
N TRP A 98 -4.96 -5.33 12.86
CA TRP A 98 -4.16 -4.22 13.39
C TRP A 98 -2.67 -4.36 13.10
N GLU A 99 -2.09 -5.55 13.28
CA GLU A 99 -0.66 -5.77 13.05
C GLU A 99 -0.27 -5.59 11.57
N THR A 100 -1.15 -6.06 10.67
CA THR A 100 -0.99 -5.92 9.22
C THR A 100 -1.02 -4.44 8.82
N LEU A 101 -2.01 -3.70 9.34
CA LEU A 101 -2.10 -2.25 9.12
C LEU A 101 -0.88 -1.52 9.70
N HIS A 102 -0.48 -1.86 10.93
CA HIS A 102 0.63 -1.21 11.62
C HIS A 102 1.94 -1.33 10.84
N ILE A 103 2.26 -2.52 10.32
CA ILE A 103 3.50 -2.68 9.54
C ILE A 103 3.45 -1.93 8.20
N ASP A 104 2.28 -1.83 7.57
CA ASP A 104 2.11 -1.03 6.34
C ASP A 104 2.30 0.46 6.62
N LEU A 105 1.69 0.99 7.69
CA LEU A 105 1.90 2.37 8.13
C LEU A 105 3.33 2.63 8.60
N ARG A 106 4.00 1.63 9.20
CA ARG A 106 5.42 1.75 9.55
C ARG A 106 6.30 1.82 8.30
N MET A 107 6.00 1.06 7.25
CA MET A 107 6.71 1.16 5.97
C MET A 107 6.50 2.53 5.32
N VAL A 108 5.30 3.10 5.39
CA VAL A 108 5.03 4.50 5.02
C VAL A 108 5.92 5.45 5.84
N ASP A 109 5.92 5.29 7.17
CA ASP A 109 6.64 6.13 8.12
C ASP A 109 8.17 6.10 7.93
N VAL A 110 8.74 4.95 7.56
CA VAL A 110 10.19 4.87 7.25
C VAL A 110 10.53 5.11 5.79
N SER A 111 9.57 5.43 4.91
CA SER A 111 9.89 5.75 3.52
C SER A 111 10.28 7.20 3.33
N ASP A 112 11.14 7.47 2.33
CA ASP A 112 11.53 8.82 1.94
C ASP A 112 10.54 9.42 0.93
N PHE A 113 9.87 8.58 0.14
CA PHE A 113 8.77 8.97 -0.75
C PHE A 113 7.81 7.80 -1.01
N ILE A 114 6.63 8.12 -1.53
CA ILE A 114 5.60 7.12 -1.86
C ILE A 114 5.23 7.18 -3.33
N ILE A 115 5.03 6.03 -3.95
CA ILE A 115 4.34 5.90 -5.24
C ILE A 115 2.98 5.28 -4.94
N ALA A 116 1.90 6.01 -5.23
CA ALA A 116 0.54 5.60 -4.93
C ALA A 116 -0.25 5.36 -6.22
N TYR A 117 -0.51 4.09 -6.53
CA TYR A 117 -1.37 3.70 -7.65
C TYR A 117 -2.84 3.71 -7.23
N CYS A 118 -3.60 4.64 -7.79
CA CYS A 118 -4.99 4.93 -7.45
C CYS A 118 -5.90 4.74 -8.69
N PRO A 119 -6.23 3.49 -9.04
CA PRO A 119 -7.22 3.22 -10.10
C PRO A 119 -8.61 3.69 -9.67
N THR A 120 -9.39 4.18 -10.64
CA THR A 120 -10.70 4.80 -10.38
C THR A 120 -11.84 3.81 -10.12
N ASN A 121 -11.60 2.52 -10.37
CA ASN A 121 -12.61 1.47 -10.30
C ASN A 121 -12.34 0.44 -9.19
N ILE A 122 -11.35 0.67 -8.33
CA ILE A 122 -11.03 -0.23 -7.22
C ILE A 122 -11.06 0.57 -5.92
N TYR A 123 -11.89 0.12 -4.99
CA TYR A 123 -11.97 0.71 -3.66
C TYR A 123 -10.68 0.40 -2.87
N SER A 124 -10.00 1.42 -2.35
CA SER A 124 -8.77 1.25 -1.56
C SER A 124 -8.61 2.33 -0.48
N VAL A 125 -9.26 2.13 0.66
CA VAL A 125 -9.11 3.03 1.84
C VAL A 125 -7.72 2.98 2.46
N GLY A 126 -7.04 1.83 2.39
CA GLY A 126 -5.65 1.70 2.85
C GLY A 126 -4.73 2.67 2.13
N THR A 127 -4.83 2.73 0.79
CA THR A 127 -4.08 3.68 -0.04
C THR A 127 -4.37 5.14 0.32
N VAL A 128 -5.64 5.49 0.58
CA VAL A 128 -5.99 6.85 1.03
C VAL A 128 -5.32 7.18 2.37
N HIS A 129 -5.35 6.26 3.33
CA HIS A 129 -4.71 6.44 4.64
C HIS A 129 -3.19 6.59 4.53
N GLU A 130 -2.54 5.75 3.71
CA GLU A 130 -1.10 5.80 3.45
C GLU A 130 -0.68 7.13 2.81
N ILE A 131 -1.44 7.64 1.84
CA ILE A 131 -1.20 8.96 1.24
C ILE A 131 -1.37 10.06 2.29
N ALA A 132 -2.46 10.04 3.06
CA ALA A 132 -2.73 11.04 4.07
C ALA A 132 -1.60 11.11 5.11
N LEU A 133 -1.16 9.96 5.63
CA LEU A 133 -0.04 9.86 6.57
C LEU A 133 1.26 10.41 5.96
N ALA A 134 1.59 10.01 4.73
CA ALA A 134 2.78 10.51 4.05
C ALA A 134 2.76 12.03 3.87
N ARG A 135 1.60 12.60 3.54
CA ARG A 135 1.43 14.05 3.38
C ARG A 135 1.50 14.81 4.71
N GLN A 136 0.96 14.25 5.80
CA GLN A 136 1.14 14.79 7.15
C GLN A 136 2.62 14.81 7.57
N GLN A 137 3.41 13.88 7.07
CA GLN A 137 4.87 13.81 7.28
C GLN A 137 5.67 14.60 6.22
N HIS A 138 5.00 15.40 5.40
CA HIS A 138 5.59 16.20 4.31
C HIS A 138 6.38 15.40 3.26
N LYS A 139 6.14 14.09 3.15
CA LYS A 139 6.83 13.23 2.18
C LYS A 139 6.31 13.46 0.76
N PRO A 140 7.18 13.42 -0.27
CA PRO A 140 6.74 13.40 -1.65
C PRO A 140 5.87 12.18 -1.95
N VAL A 141 4.76 12.41 -2.66
CA VAL A 141 3.86 11.36 -3.12
C VAL A 141 3.72 11.49 -4.64
N LEU A 142 4.20 10.48 -5.37
CA LEU A 142 3.89 10.33 -6.79
C LEU A 142 2.53 9.64 -6.90
N PHE A 143 1.50 10.43 -7.15
CA PHE A 143 0.14 9.95 -7.35
C PHE A 143 -0.05 9.49 -8.80
N VAL A 144 -0.40 8.21 -8.98
CA VAL A 144 -0.57 7.58 -10.30
C VAL A 144 -2.01 7.14 -10.43
N SER A 145 -2.77 7.77 -11.32
CA SER A 145 -4.16 7.43 -11.59
C SER A 145 -4.41 7.43 -13.09
N PRO A 146 -5.35 6.62 -13.61
CA PRO A 146 -5.85 6.81 -14.96
C PRO A 146 -6.30 8.27 -15.16
N PRO A 147 -6.26 8.81 -16.40
CA PRO A 147 -6.80 10.12 -16.67
C PRO A 147 -8.24 10.23 -16.16
N VAL A 148 -8.45 11.12 -15.20
CA VAL A 148 -9.78 11.45 -14.69
C VAL A 148 -10.28 12.65 -15.48
N LYS A 149 -11.42 12.49 -16.15
CA LYS A 149 -12.13 13.63 -16.74
C LYS A 149 -12.93 14.30 -15.66
N PHE A 150 -12.92 15.63 -15.64
CA PHE A 150 -13.71 16.43 -14.70
C PHE A 150 -14.70 17.31 -15.47
N PRO A 151 -15.78 16.75 -16.06
CA PRO A 151 -16.69 17.51 -16.91
C PRO A 151 -17.37 18.69 -16.19
N ALA A 152 -17.48 18.62 -14.86
CA ALA A 152 -18.02 19.71 -14.05
C ALA A 152 -17.00 20.84 -13.86
N LEU A 153 -15.72 20.51 -13.68
CA LEU A 153 -14.63 21.51 -13.59
C LEU A 153 -14.37 22.17 -14.95
N GLU A 154 -14.47 21.41 -16.05
CA GLU A 154 -14.31 21.92 -17.41
C GLU A 154 -15.40 22.93 -17.83
N LYS A 155 -16.49 23.03 -17.07
CA LYS A 155 -17.60 23.98 -17.30
C LYS A 155 -17.53 25.22 -16.39
N LEU A 156 -16.59 25.28 -15.45
CA LEU A 156 -16.33 26.45 -14.62
C LEU A 156 -15.39 27.42 -15.34
#